data_AF-A0A950H1S0-F1
#
_entry.id   AF-A0A950H1S0-F1
#
_cell.length_a   1.000
_cell.length_b   1.000
_cell.length_c   1.000
_cell.angle_alpha   90.00
_cell.angle_beta   90.00
_cell.angle_gamma   90.00
#
_symmetry.space_group_name_H-M   'P 1'
#
loop_
_entity.id
_entity.type
_entity.pdbx_description
1 polymer ?
#
loop_
_entity_poly.entity_id
_entity_poly.type
_entity_poly.pdbx_seq_one_letter_code
_entity_poly.pdbx_strand_id
1 'polypeptide(L)'
;MTWRFAYRRWDGTQDSLVDDTDAVLSQLTDDLLANGDLHEALQRMLNRGWRLPDGRRVEGLRDLLDRIRLEREETLESGDLGGTYHEIAQELSEVVTEERLGIERLESDAAASGDQRRQEITEEVAAERRMELGLLPPDLAGMVRSLQNYDFVSPEARQHFEDLMERL
;
A
#
# COMPACT_ATOMS: atom_id res chain seq x y z
N MET A 1 7.06 -8.05 -7.90
CA MET A 1 6.16 -9.20 -7.63
C MET A 1 5.65 -9.74 -8.97
N THR A 2 6.14 -10.89 -9.45
CA THR A 2 5.71 -11.48 -10.73
C THR A 2 4.51 -12.40 -10.50
N TRP A 3 3.34 -12.01 -10.98
CA TRP A 3 2.12 -12.83 -10.91
C TRP A 3 2.24 -14.02 -11.87
N ARG A 4 2.20 -15.25 -11.34
CA ARG A 4 2.20 -16.48 -12.14
C ARG A 4 0.76 -16.90 -12.40
N PHE A 5 0.30 -16.76 -13.64
CA PHE A 5 -0.98 -17.32 -14.09
C PHE A 5 -0.81 -18.81 -14.40
N ALA A 6 -1.70 -19.64 -13.87
CA ALA A 6 -1.74 -21.08 -14.12
C ALA A 6 -2.92 -21.42 -15.04
N TYR A 7 -2.63 -21.72 -16.30
CA TYR A 7 -3.64 -22.15 -17.27
C TYR A 7 -3.93 -23.65 -17.07
N ARG A 8 -5.21 -24.02 -17.00
CA ARG A 8 -5.67 -25.41 -16.96
C ARG A 8 -6.61 -25.68 -18.14
N ARG A 9 -6.63 -26.94 -18.60
CA ARG A 9 -7.51 -27.39 -19.68
C ARG A 9 -8.97 -27.41 -19.20
N TRP A 10 -9.87 -26.91 -20.03
CA TRP A 10 -11.30 -26.82 -19.73
C TRP A 10 -11.93 -28.20 -19.50
N ASP A 11 -12.61 -28.38 -18.36
CA ASP A 11 -13.21 -29.65 -17.93
C ASP A 11 -14.75 -29.60 -17.86
N GLY A 12 -15.35 -28.50 -18.33
CA GLY A 12 -16.80 -28.32 -18.39
C GLY A 12 -17.46 -27.90 -17.07
N THR A 13 -16.70 -27.73 -15.98
CA THR A 13 -17.23 -27.31 -14.67
C THR A 13 -16.90 -25.87 -14.29
N GLN A 14 -16.17 -25.17 -15.17
CA GLN A 14 -15.82 -23.77 -14.95
C GLN A 14 -16.99 -22.89 -15.37
N ASP A 15 -17.32 -21.91 -14.53
CA ASP A 15 -18.39 -20.94 -14.76
C ASP A 15 -18.06 -20.15 -16.03
N SER A 16 -18.70 -20.53 -17.15
CA SER A 16 -18.45 -19.88 -18.43
C SER A 16 -19.15 -18.53 -18.40
N LEU A 17 -18.37 -17.45 -18.43
CA LEU A 17 -18.85 -16.07 -18.66
C LEU A 17 -19.68 -15.90 -19.97
N VAL A 18 -19.80 -16.96 -20.78
CA VAL A 18 -20.49 -16.97 -22.07
C VAL A 18 -21.44 -18.17 -22.11
N ASP A 19 -22.67 -17.95 -21.64
CA ASP A 19 -23.76 -18.94 -21.63
C ASP A 19 -24.38 -19.14 -23.02
N ASP A 20 -23.93 -18.38 -24.03
CA ASP A 20 -24.59 -18.26 -25.33
C ASP A 20 -23.58 -18.35 -26.50
N THR A 21 -23.01 -19.55 -26.66
CA THR A 21 -22.00 -19.84 -27.70
C THR A 21 -22.52 -19.64 -29.13
N ASP A 22 -23.83 -19.82 -29.36
CA ASP A 22 -24.46 -19.62 -30.67
C ASP A 22 -24.57 -18.14 -31.04
N ALA A 23 -24.80 -17.25 -30.06
CA ALA A 23 -24.80 -15.81 -30.28
C ALA A 23 -23.40 -15.29 -30.70
N VAL A 24 -22.35 -15.86 -30.11
CA VAL A 24 -20.95 -15.57 -30.49
C VAL A 24 -20.69 -15.97 -31.95
N LEU A 25 -21.11 -17.17 -32.35
CA LEU A 25 -20.88 -17.69 -33.70
C LEU A 25 -21.63 -16.88 -34.77
N SER A 26 -22.86 -16.47 -34.50
CA SER A 26 -23.66 -15.65 -35.42
C SER A 26 -22.98 -14.31 -35.72
N GLN A 27 -22.45 -13.65 -34.70
CA GLN A 27 -21.85 -12.33 -34.86
C GLN A 27 -20.44 -12.37 -35.47
N LEU A 28 -19.63 -13.40 -35.19
CA LEU A 28 -18.38 -13.62 -35.93
C LEU A 28 -18.64 -13.81 -37.44
N THR A 29 -19.75 -14.44 -37.80
CA THR A 29 -20.11 -14.73 -39.19
C THR A 29 -20.54 -13.45 -39.93
N ASP A 30 -21.31 -12.59 -39.27
CA ASP A 30 -21.70 -11.28 -39.82
C ASP A 30 -20.48 -10.36 -40.05
N ASP A 31 -19.52 -10.34 -39.12
CA ASP A 31 -18.32 -9.51 -39.23
C ASP A 31 -17.26 -10.08 -40.20
N LEU A 32 -17.17 -11.41 -40.33
CA LEU A 32 -16.38 -12.10 -41.36
C LEU A 32 -16.78 -11.68 -42.76
N LEU A 33 -18.09 -11.57 -43.01
CA LEU A 33 -18.65 -11.16 -44.30
C LEU A 33 -18.37 -9.67 -44.60
N ALA A 34 -18.16 -8.84 -43.57
CA ALA A 34 -17.93 -7.41 -43.72
C ALA A 34 -16.45 -7.04 -43.99
N ASN A 35 -15.47 -7.72 -43.38
CA ASN A 35 -14.06 -7.29 -43.43
C ASN A 35 -13.02 -8.40 -43.65
N GLY A 36 -13.42 -9.68 -43.78
CA GLY A 36 -12.54 -10.76 -44.24
C GLY A 36 -11.48 -11.27 -43.26
N ASP A 37 -11.32 -10.69 -42.07
CA ASP A 37 -10.40 -11.19 -41.04
C ASP A 37 -11.12 -11.44 -39.70
N LEU A 38 -11.27 -12.74 -39.39
CA LEU A 38 -11.82 -13.27 -38.14
C LEU A 38 -11.08 -12.78 -36.90
N HIS A 39 -9.76 -12.66 -37.02
CA HIS A 39 -8.89 -12.30 -35.91
C HIS A 39 -9.14 -10.85 -35.48
N GLU A 40 -9.27 -9.94 -36.44
CA GLU A 40 -9.59 -8.55 -36.16
C GLU A 40 -11.00 -8.37 -35.60
N ALA A 41 -11.97 -9.16 -36.06
CA ALA A 41 -13.34 -9.14 -35.51
C ALA A 41 -13.33 -9.58 -34.04
N LEU A 42 -12.68 -10.70 -33.73
CA LEU A 42 -12.50 -11.19 -32.37
C LEU A 42 -11.75 -10.21 -31.47
N GLN A 43 -10.65 -9.63 -31.97
CA GLN A 43 -9.86 -8.67 -31.20
C GLN A 43 -10.63 -7.38 -30.92
N ARG A 44 -11.47 -6.93 -31.86
CA ARG A 44 -12.36 -5.78 -31.66
C ARG A 44 -13.47 -6.10 -30.66
N MET A 45 -14.06 -7.29 -30.73
CA MET A 45 -15.09 -7.76 -29.82
C MET A 45 -14.56 -7.86 -28.38
N LEU A 46 -13.39 -8.48 -28.20
CA LEU A 46 -12.73 -8.60 -26.89
C LEU A 46 -12.36 -7.24 -26.29
N ASN A 47 -11.90 -6.29 -27.12
CA ASN A 47 -11.47 -4.97 -26.62
C ASN A 47 -12.63 -4.03 -26.27
N ARG A 48 -13.73 -4.06 -27.04
CA ARG A 48 -14.86 -3.11 -26.88
C ARG A 48 -16.08 -3.70 -26.17
N GLY A 49 -16.11 -5.02 -26.03
CA GLY A 49 -17.30 -5.73 -25.60
C GLY A 49 -18.31 -5.84 -26.73
N TRP A 50 -19.42 -6.52 -26.43
CA TRP A 50 -20.49 -6.79 -27.38
C TRP A 50 -21.84 -6.84 -26.66
N ARG A 51 -22.94 -6.92 -27.42
CA ARG A 51 -24.28 -7.04 -26.87
C ARG A 51 -24.85 -8.40 -27.22
N LEU A 52 -25.44 -9.06 -26.24
CA LEU A 52 -26.21 -10.28 -26.45
C LEU A 52 -27.56 -9.94 -27.10
N PRO A 53 -28.19 -10.93 -27.77
CA PRO A 53 -29.52 -10.78 -28.36
C PRO A 53 -30.62 -10.40 -27.36
N ASP A 54 -30.45 -10.74 -26.08
CA ASP A 54 -31.34 -10.37 -24.99
C ASP A 54 -31.14 -8.91 -24.49
N GLY A 55 -30.22 -8.17 -25.11
CA GLY A 55 -29.91 -6.78 -24.80
C GLY A 55 -28.86 -6.59 -23.71
N ARG A 56 -28.36 -7.66 -23.06
CA ARG A 56 -27.28 -7.55 -22.06
C ARG A 56 -25.96 -7.16 -22.75
N ARG A 57 -25.20 -6.26 -22.12
CA ARG A 57 -23.87 -5.85 -22.60
C ARG A 57 -22.79 -6.67 -21.91
N VAL A 58 -21.96 -7.35 -22.69
CA VAL A 58 -20.70 -7.94 -22.22
C VAL A 58 -19.63 -6.89 -22.30
N GLU A 59 -18.93 -6.69 -21.19
CA GLU A 59 -17.87 -5.70 -21.06
C GLU A 59 -16.61 -6.15 -21.78
N GLY A 60 -15.96 -5.20 -22.46
CA GLY A 60 -14.67 -5.46 -23.10
C GLY A 60 -13.53 -5.43 -22.09
N LEU A 61 -12.36 -5.88 -22.51
CA LEU A 61 -11.13 -5.80 -21.74
C LEU A 61 -10.82 -4.36 -21.30
N ARG A 62 -11.16 -3.35 -22.10
CA ARG A 62 -10.98 -1.94 -21.73
C ARG A 62 -11.85 -1.54 -20.54
N ASP A 63 -13.13 -1.90 -20.59
CA ASP A 63 -14.09 -1.60 -19.51
C ASP A 63 -13.67 -2.30 -18.21
N LEU A 64 -13.21 -3.55 -18.30
CA LEU A 64 -12.69 -4.30 -17.15
C LEU A 64 -11.40 -3.68 -16.59
N LEU A 65 -10.47 -3.26 -17.45
CA LEU A 65 -9.24 -2.58 -17.03
C LEU A 65 -9.53 -1.22 -16.39
N ASP A 66 -10.51 -0.48 -16.92
CA ASP A 66 -10.91 0.81 -16.37
C ASP A 66 -11.63 0.63 -15.02
N ARG A 67 -12.44 -0.42 -14.85
CA ARG A 67 -12.97 -0.81 -13.54
C ARG A 67 -11.85 -1.12 -12.54
N ILE A 68 -10.89 -1.95 -12.91
CA ILE A 68 -9.77 -2.31 -12.02
C ILE A 68 -8.96 -1.07 -11.64
N ARG A 69 -8.78 -0.11 -12.57
CA ARG A 69 -8.12 1.16 -12.27
C ARG A 69 -8.92 2.00 -11.28
N LEU A 70 -10.23 2.12 -11.50
CA LEU A 70 -11.15 2.82 -10.61
C LEU A 70 -11.16 2.21 -9.22
N GLU A 71 -11.29 0.88 -9.11
CA GLU A 71 -11.22 0.18 -7.82
C GLU A 71 -9.87 0.36 -7.14
N ARG A 72 -8.77 0.35 -7.90
CA ARG A 72 -7.44 0.62 -7.35
C ARG A 72 -7.35 2.06 -6.82
N GLU A 73 -7.84 3.03 -7.57
CA GLU A 73 -7.85 4.44 -7.18
C GLU A 73 -8.72 4.64 -5.94
N GLU A 74 -9.92 4.06 -5.92
CA GLU A 74 -10.83 4.06 -4.77
C GLU A 74 -10.21 3.34 -3.56
N THR A 75 -9.50 2.22 -3.73
CA THR A 75 -8.78 1.52 -2.65
C THR A 75 -7.63 2.35 -2.09
N LEU A 76 -6.92 3.08 -2.95
CA LEU A 76 -5.85 4.01 -2.55
C LEU A 76 -6.39 5.27 -1.88
N GLU A 77 -7.56 5.75 -2.31
CA GLU A 77 -8.23 6.95 -1.77
C GLU A 77 -9.01 6.65 -0.48
N SER A 78 -9.59 5.45 -0.35
CA SER A 78 -10.36 4.98 0.81
C SER A 78 -9.51 4.39 1.94
N GLY A 79 -8.20 4.23 1.75
CA GLY A 79 -7.28 3.88 2.83
C GLY A 79 -7.30 2.41 3.27
N ASP A 80 -7.78 1.48 2.44
CA ASP A 80 -7.91 0.06 2.83
C ASP A 80 -6.60 -0.76 2.70
N LEU A 81 -5.49 -0.09 2.32
CA LEU A 81 -4.12 -0.55 2.57
C LEU A 81 -3.42 0.29 3.65
N GLY A 82 -4.15 1.24 4.23
CA GLY A 82 -3.64 2.32 5.06
C GLY A 82 -4.13 2.31 6.50
N GLY A 83 -5.23 1.65 6.88
CA GLY A 83 -5.73 1.71 8.27
C GLY A 83 -4.70 1.28 9.33
N THR A 84 -4.32 0.00 9.31
CA THR A 84 -3.32 -0.53 10.26
C THR A 84 -1.93 0.06 10.02
N TYR A 85 -1.54 0.30 8.77
CA TYR A 85 -0.25 0.91 8.44
C TYR A 85 -0.15 2.36 8.94
N HIS A 86 -1.24 3.12 8.84
CA HIS A 86 -1.35 4.50 9.33
C HIS A 86 -1.39 4.52 10.85
N GLU A 87 -2.10 3.59 11.48
CA GLU A 87 -2.07 3.40 12.94
C GLU A 87 -0.64 3.13 13.43
N ILE A 88 0.09 2.20 12.80
CA ILE A 88 1.49 1.93 13.16
C ILE A 88 2.37 3.15 12.88
N ALA A 89 2.18 3.84 11.75
CA ALA A 89 2.94 5.05 11.43
C ALA A 89 2.67 6.18 12.44
N GLN A 90 1.43 6.29 12.91
CA GLN A 90 1.03 7.25 13.94
C GLN A 90 1.66 6.88 15.29
N GLU A 91 1.54 5.62 15.73
CA GLU A 91 2.16 5.15 16.98
C GLU A 91 3.69 5.37 16.96
N LEU A 92 4.38 5.09 15.84
CA LEU A 92 5.81 5.42 15.71
C LEU A 92 6.10 6.93 15.77
N SER A 93 5.24 7.76 15.19
CA SER A 93 5.38 9.22 15.30
C SER A 93 5.18 9.71 16.74
N GLU A 94 4.30 9.06 17.50
CA GLU A 94 4.08 9.33 18.92
C GLU A 94 5.32 8.95 19.74
N VAL A 95 5.90 7.76 19.51
CA VAL A 95 7.17 7.32 20.11
C VAL A 95 8.29 8.35 19.86
N VAL A 96 8.46 8.84 18.63
CA VAL A 96 9.48 9.86 18.30
C VAL A 96 9.19 11.18 19.03
N THR A 97 7.93 11.53 19.20
CA THR A 97 7.52 12.74 19.93
C THR A 97 7.83 12.62 21.42
N GLU A 98 7.52 11.46 22.02
CA GLU A 98 7.84 11.16 23.41
C GLU A 98 9.34 11.17 23.67
N GLU A 99 10.14 10.62 22.75
CA GLU A 99 11.59 10.65 22.86
C GLU A 99 12.14 12.08 22.80
N ARG A 100 11.62 12.92 21.90
CA ARG A 100 11.99 14.34 21.84
C ARG A 100 11.67 15.06 23.15
N LEU A 101 10.50 14.81 23.72
CA LEU A 101 10.13 15.34 25.04
C LEU A 101 11.02 14.80 26.16
N GLY A 102 11.50 13.56 26.07
CA GLY A 102 12.49 12.97 26.99
C GLY A 102 13.83 13.69 26.94
N ILE A 103 14.31 13.99 25.73
CA ILE A 103 15.54 14.75 25.51
C ILE A 103 15.42 16.17 26.09
N GLU A 104 14.30 16.85 25.84
CA GLU A 104 14.04 18.20 26.37
C GLU A 104 13.99 18.23 27.91
N ARG A 105 13.39 17.20 28.53
CA ARG A 105 13.40 17.02 29.99
C ARG A 105 14.82 16.83 30.52
N LEU A 106 15.62 15.99 29.87
CA LEU A 106 17.00 15.74 30.26
C LEU A 106 17.85 17.03 30.24
N GLU A 107 17.70 17.85 29.20
CA GLU A 107 18.37 19.16 29.11
C GLU A 107 17.90 20.12 30.20
N SER A 108 16.59 20.17 30.45
CA SER A 108 16.01 21.02 31.49
C SER A 108 16.52 20.65 32.89
N ASP A 109 16.61 19.36 33.18
CA ASP A 109 17.14 18.85 34.45
C ASP A 109 18.64 19.15 34.60
N ALA A 110 19.40 19.03 33.52
CA ALA A 110 20.82 19.39 33.51
C ALA A 110 21.02 20.88 33.77
N ALA A 111 20.24 21.75 33.13
CA ALA A 111 20.26 23.20 33.34
C ALA A 111 19.85 23.57 34.78
N ALA A 112 18.84 22.89 35.34
CA ALA A 112 18.39 23.10 36.73
C ALA A 112 19.42 22.64 37.78
N SER A 113 20.34 21.73 37.42
CA SER A 113 21.34 21.22 38.34
C SER A 113 22.41 22.25 38.76
N GLY A 114 22.57 23.33 37.98
CA GLY A 114 23.58 24.37 38.23
C GLY A 114 25.03 23.93 37.98
N ASP A 115 25.26 22.72 37.50
CA ASP A 115 26.58 22.21 37.09
C ASP A 115 26.80 22.46 35.60
N GLN A 116 27.62 23.48 35.30
CA GLN A 116 27.91 23.89 33.93
C GLN A 116 28.53 22.77 33.09
N ARG A 117 29.40 21.93 33.67
CA ARG A 117 30.00 20.81 32.93
C ARG A 117 28.96 19.76 32.57
N ARG A 118 28.03 19.49 33.47
CA ARG A 118 26.92 18.56 33.20
C ARG A 118 26.04 19.09 32.07
N GLN A 119 25.70 20.37 32.12
CA GLN A 119 24.88 21.01 31.10
C GLN A 119 25.52 20.90 29.71
N GLU A 120 26.80 21.26 29.56
CA GLU A 120 27.52 21.20 28.27
C GLU A 120 27.52 19.78 27.68
N ILE A 121 27.78 18.77 28.50
CA ILE A 121 27.78 17.35 28.06
C ILE A 121 26.37 16.91 27.65
N THR A 122 25.36 17.26 28.45
CA THR A 122 23.97 16.89 28.15
C THR A 122 23.47 17.55 26.87
N GLU A 123 23.81 18.82 26.63
CA GLU A 123 23.45 19.53 25.39
C GLU A 123 24.09 18.88 24.16
N GLU A 124 25.35 18.44 24.24
CA GLU A 124 26.04 17.74 23.15
C GLU A 124 25.34 16.41 22.82
N VAL A 125 25.06 15.60 23.83
CA VAL A 125 24.35 14.32 23.67
C VAL A 125 22.94 14.55 23.12
N ALA A 126 22.19 15.51 23.67
CA ALA A 126 20.84 15.84 23.22
C ALA A 126 20.82 16.31 21.77
N ALA A 127 21.82 17.09 21.34
CA ALA A 127 21.96 17.51 19.95
C ALA A 127 22.23 16.33 19.02
N GLU A 128 23.11 15.40 19.39
CA GLU A 128 23.38 14.18 18.63
C GLU A 128 22.11 13.35 18.44
N ARG A 129 21.38 13.09 19.52
CA ARG A 129 20.11 12.32 19.48
C ARG A 129 19.05 12.98 18.61
N ARG A 130 18.89 14.31 18.69
CA ARG A 130 17.96 15.04 17.81
C ARG A 130 18.34 14.92 16.33
N MET A 131 19.63 14.91 16.01
CA MET A 131 20.08 14.71 14.64
C MET A 131 19.77 13.29 14.15
N GLU A 132 20.02 12.26 14.97
CA GLU A 132 19.65 10.87 14.65
C GLU A 132 18.15 10.74 14.36
N LEU A 133 17.30 11.31 15.22
CA LEU A 133 15.84 11.33 15.05
C LEU A 133 15.40 12.14 13.83
N GLY A 134 16.17 13.16 13.43
CA GLY A 134 15.91 13.96 12.23
C GLY A 134 16.30 13.26 10.93
N LEU A 135 17.17 12.25 10.99
CA LEU A 135 17.65 11.46 9.85
C LEU A 135 16.86 10.15 9.66
N LEU A 136 15.78 9.96 10.42
CA LEU A 136 14.92 8.79 10.28
C LEU A 136 14.38 8.67 8.85
N PRO A 137 14.45 7.47 8.24
CA PRO A 137 13.88 7.24 6.92
C PRO A 137 12.38 7.56 6.89
N PRO A 138 11.84 8.08 5.77
CA PRO A 138 10.42 8.39 5.65
C PRO A 138 9.54 7.13 5.46
N ASP A 139 10.14 5.96 5.24
CA ASP A 139 9.42 4.69 5.12
C ASP A 139 9.32 3.96 6.47
N LEU A 140 8.19 3.29 6.72
CA LEU A 140 7.89 2.65 8.01
C LEU A 140 8.93 1.57 8.37
N ALA A 141 9.30 0.73 7.41
CA ALA A 141 10.26 -0.35 7.65
C ALA A 141 11.66 0.18 8.01
N GLY A 142 12.07 1.27 7.36
CA GLY A 142 13.29 2.00 7.67
C GLY A 142 13.23 2.64 9.05
N MET A 143 12.13 3.31 9.39
CA MET A 143 11.92 3.92 10.71
C MET A 143 12.00 2.89 11.83
N VAL A 144 11.30 1.76 11.71
CA VAL A 144 11.34 0.66 12.70
C VAL A 144 12.78 0.14 12.87
N ARG A 145 13.51 -0.09 11.78
CA ARG A 145 14.89 -0.58 11.86
C ARG A 145 15.82 0.42 12.51
N SER A 146 15.66 1.72 12.23
CA SER A 146 16.45 2.76 12.87
C SER A 146 16.15 2.83 14.36
N LEU A 147 14.88 2.82 14.75
CA LEU A 147 14.46 2.87 16.16
C LEU A 147 14.85 1.60 16.95
N GLN A 148 14.91 0.43 16.32
CA GLN A 148 15.42 -0.80 16.95
C GLN A 148 16.89 -0.70 17.38
N ASN A 149 17.69 0.09 16.66
CA ASN A 149 19.10 0.30 16.98
C ASN A 149 19.35 1.62 17.72
N TYR A 150 18.28 2.33 18.10
CA TYR A 150 18.37 3.63 18.74
C TYR A 150 18.40 3.50 20.27
N ASP A 151 19.27 4.27 20.89
CA ASP A 151 19.41 4.33 22.35
C ASP A 151 18.46 5.38 22.94
N PHE A 152 17.22 4.97 23.25
CA PHE A 152 16.22 5.85 23.85
C PHE A 152 16.67 6.48 25.17
N VAL A 153 16.45 7.79 25.27
CA VAL A 153 16.58 8.58 26.50
C VAL A 153 15.30 8.47 27.34
N SER A 154 14.13 8.50 26.71
CA SER A 154 12.84 8.40 27.39
C SER A 154 12.46 6.94 27.66
N PRO A 155 12.27 6.54 28.93
CA PRO A 155 11.75 5.20 29.25
C PRO A 155 10.36 4.96 28.65
N GLU A 156 9.53 6.01 28.60
CA GLU A 156 8.18 5.95 28.06
C GLU A 156 8.20 5.63 26.56
N ALA A 157 9.01 6.35 25.78
CA ALA A 157 9.16 6.11 24.33
C ALA A 157 9.68 4.71 24.04
N ARG A 158 10.65 4.21 24.84
CA ARG A 158 11.16 2.85 24.71
C ARG A 158 10.04 1.82 24.95
N GLN A 159 9.28 1.96 26.03
CA GLN A 159 8.20 1.02 26.35
C GLN A 159 7.13 1.02 25.27
N HIS A 160 6.70 2.20 24.81
CA HIS A 160 5.69 2.33 23.76
C HIS A 160 6.17 1.68 22.44
N PHE A 161 7.44 1.87 22.08
CA PHE A 161 8.02 1.19 20.92
C PHE A 161 8.05 -0.33 21.07
N GLU A 162 8.42 -0.84 22.25
CA GLU A 162 8.43 -2.27 22.55
C GLU A 162 7.02 -2.87 22.48
N ASP A 163 6.03 -2.21 23.08
CA ASP A 163 4.62 -2.63 23.06
C ASP A 163 4.06 -2.67 21.61
N LEU A 164 4.43 -1.69 20.79
CA LEU A 164 4.08 -1.67 19.37
C LEU A 164 4.72 -2.86 18.63
N MET A 165 5.99 -3.16 18.90
CA MET A 165 6.70 -4.30 18.30
C MET A 165 6.12 -5.65 18.73
N GLU A 166 5.60 -5.77 19.94
CA GLU A 166 4.92 -6.99 20.43
C GLU A 166 3.55 -7.23 19.76
N ARG A 167 2.89 -6.16 19.29
CA ARG A 167 1.59 -6.24 18.61
C ARG A 167 1.68 -6.63 17.13
N LEU A 168 2.87 -6.52 16.52
CA LEU A 168 3.13 -6.80 15.10
C LEU A 168 3.47 -8.27 14.85
#